data_AF-A0AAJ7E9V1-F1
#
_entry.id   AF-A0AAJ7E9V1-F1
#
_cell.length_a   1.000
_cell.length_b   1.000
_cell.length_c   1.000
_cell.angle_alpha   90.00
_cell.angle_beta   90.00
_cell.angle_gamma   90.00
#
_symmetry.space_group_name_H-M   'P 1'
#
loop_
_entity.id
_entity.type
_entity.pdbx_description
1 polymer ?
#
loop_
_entity_poly.entity_id
_entity_poly.type
_entity_poly.pdbx_seq_one_letter_code
_entity_poly.pdbx_strand_id
1 'polypeptide(L)'
;MSWISLLVTILSLYLVTCEVMVDDRNSKWRENNELLKNVDGYYNKLARRTTDVTNKQKRFMSVLSLALSYNALSDMPTSLQRVQEAVTWTRAQLYKPADALGGETAASLALLRAAIDQPINDIKASCLPNTEEEECLRKLRMYREVNFEQCFEYDRNLELYEKAKNFFNDPQFIDFYKDITEISDNDDEVALSYFINIALVKFPNLIEKGRDILRTRAYTNYPCNSLNLPLY
;
A
#
# COMPACT_ATOMS: atom_id res chain seq x y z
N MET A 1 -10.93 16.45 52.45
CA MET A 1 -10.06 15.39 51.86
C MET A 1 -8.62 15.87 51.98
N SER A 2 -7.75 15.08 52.63
CA SER A 2 -6.35 15.45 52.87
C SER A 2 -5.55 15.37 51.56
N TRP A 3 -4.69 16.35 51.30
CA TRP A 3 -3.80 16.41 50.13
C TRP A 3 -2.92 15.15 49.98
N ILE A 4 -2.62 14.50 51.11
CA ILE A 4 -1.87 13.24 51.17
C ILE A 4 -2.66 12.10 50.52
N SER A 5 -3.97 12.04 50.75
CA SER A 5 -4.84 11.02 50.14
C SER A 5 -4.94 11.17 48.63
N LEU A 6 -4.93 12.42 48.12
CA LEU A 6 -4.94 12.73 46.68
C LEU A 6 -3.63 12.33 46.01
N LEU A 7 -2.49 12.63 46.65
CA LEU A 7 -1.16 12.24 46.16
C LEU A 7 -0.98 10.72 46.11
N VAL A 8 -1.46 10.00 47.12
CA VAL A 8 -1.41 8.53 47.14
C VAL A 8 -2.33 7.92 46.07
N THR A 9 -3.49 8.52 45.78
CA THR A 9 -4.35 8.06 44.68
C THR A 9 -3.73 8.33 43.32
N ILE A 10 -3.09 9.50 43.12
CA ILE A 10 -2.41 9.82 41.86
C ILE A 10 -1.19 8.91 41.65
N LEU A 11 -0.38 8.66 42.68
CA LEU A 11 0.77 7.74 42.58
C LEU A 11 0.35 6.28 42.36
N SER A 12 -0.74 5.83 42.99
CA SER A 12 -1.27 4.48 42.74
C SER A 12 -1.92 4.37 41.36
N LEU A 13 -2.59 5.40 40.85
CA LEU A 13 -3.02 5.47 39.45
C LEU A 13 -1.83 5.48 38.48
N TYR A 14 -0.73 6.18 38.81
CA TYR A 14 0.48 6.21 37.99
C TYR A 14 1.23 4.87 37.99
N LEU A 15 1.32 4.19 39.14
CA LEU A 15 1.90 2.84 39.25
C LEU A 15 1.05 1.78 38.54
N VAL A 16 -0.29 1.85 38.64
CA VAL A 16 -1.22 0.93 37.95
C VAL A 16 -1.28 1.19 36.44
N THR A 17 -0.95 2.39 35.97
CA THR A 17 -0.88 2.72 34.53
C THR A 17 0.53 2.58 33.93
N CYS A 18 1.59 2.58 34.75
CA CYS A 18 2.96 2.23 34.31
C CYS A 18 3.19 0.72 34.22
N GLU A 19 2.38 -0.09 34.91
CA GLU A 19 2.25 -1.54 34.68
C GLU A 19 1.22 -1.89 33.60
N VAL A 20 0.87 -0.92 32.72
CA VAL A 20 0.52 -1.31 31.35
C VAL A 20 1.79 -1.91 30.80
N MET A 21 1.88 -3.25 30.92
CA MET A 21 2.96 -4.07 30.39
C MET A 21 3.42 -3.43 29.08
N VAL A 22 4.69 -3.04 29.03
CA VAL A 22 5.37 -2.94 27.74
C VAL A 22 5.08 -4.28 27.10
N ASP A 23 4.14 -4.30 26.15
CA ASP A 23 3.75 -5.53 25.49
C ASP A 23 4.97 -5.87 24.64
N ASP A 24 5.90 -6.64 25.20
CA ASP A 24 7.09 -7.14 24.52
C ASP A 24 6.72 -8.04 23.33
N ARG A 25 5.44 -8.10 22.92
CA ARG A 25 4.94 -8.77 21.74
C ARG A 25 5.18 -7.93 20.50
N ASN A 26 5.63 -8.59 19.45
CA ASN A 26 5.89 -7.94 18.18
C ASN A 26 4.59 -7.43 17.49
N SER A 27 4.70 -6.30 16.78
CA SER A 27 3.63 -5.72 15.95
C SER A 27 3.73 -6.03 14.46
N LYS A 28 4.82 -6.68 14.00
CA LYS A 28 5.17 -6.82 12.57
C LYS A 28 4.12 -7.58 11.76
N TRP A 29 3.47 -8.58 12.35
CA TRP A 29 2.38 -9.31 11.68
C TRP A 29 1.16 -8.42 11.40
N ARG A 30 0.88 -7.42 12.25
CA ARG A 30 -0.25 -6.50 12.09
C ARG A 30 0.00 -5.57 10.90
N GLU A 31 1.20 -4.99 10.82
CA GLU A 31 1.63 -4.15 9.69
C GLU A 31 1.54 -4.91 8.36
N ASN A 32 1.94 -6.18 8.34
CA ASN A 32 1.78 -7.06 7.18
C ASN A 32 0.31 -7.26 6.77
N ASN A 33 -0.55 -7.54 7.74
CA ASN A 33 -1.96 -7.77 7.47
C ASN A 33 -2.65 -6.50 6.94
N GLU A 34 -2.28 -5.33 7.45
CA GLU A 34 -2.78 -4.04 6.98
C GLU A 34 -2.33 -3.75 5.54
N LEU A 35 -1.05 -3.94 5.24
CA LEU A 35 -0.51 -3.83 3.88
C LEU A 35 -1.28 -4.72 2.90
N LEU A 36 -1.45 -6.01 3.23
CA LEU A 36 -2.18 -6.96 2.39
C LEU A 36 -3.63 -6.56 2.17
N LYS A 37 -4.33 -6.20 3.26
CA LYS A 37 -5.71 -5.75 3.20
C LYS A 37 -5.87 -4.53 2.29
N ASN A 38 -4.94 -3.59 2.34
CA ASN A 38 -5.02 -2.35 1.56
C ASN A 38 -4.68 -2.58 0.08
N VAL A 39 -3.64 -3.37 -0.22
CA VAL A 39 -3.29 -3.78 -1.60
C VAL A 39 -4.44 -4.55 -2.24
N ASP A 40 -4.94 -5.59 -1.57
CA ASP A 40 -6.01 -6.44 -2.09
C ASP A 40 -7.34 -5.68 -2.16
N GLY A 41 -7.59 -4.78 -1.20
CA GLY A 41 -8.76 -3.91 -1.18
C GLY A 41 -8.81 -2.99 -2.40
N TYR A 42 -7.69 -2.31 -2.71
CA TYR A 42 -7.59 -1.48 -3.90
C TYR A 42 -7.71 -2.32 -5.19
N TYR A 43 -7.01 -3.45 -5.26
CA TYR A 43 -7.07 -4.37 -6.39
C TYR A 43 -8.51 -4.87 -6.68
N ASN A 44 -9.29 -5.15 -5.65
CA ASN A 44 -10.67 -5.62 -5.80
C ASN A 44 -11.66 -4.52 -6.25
N LYS A 45 -11.32 -3.25 -6.05
CA LYS A 45 -12.08 -2.09 -6.55
C LYS A 45 -11.87 -1.81 -8.04
N LEU A 46 -10.87 -2.42 -8.68
CA LEU A 46 -10.67 -2.30 -10.13
C LEU A 46 -11.65 -3.19 -10.91
N ALA A 47 -12.03 -2.72 -12.10
CA ALA A 47 -12.71 -3.58 -13.07
C ALA A 47 -11.70 -4.59 -13.63
N ARG A 48 -12.08 -5.88 -13.63
CA ARG A 48 -11.19 -6.98 -14.04
C ARG A 48 -11.83 -7.94 -15.03
N ARG A 49 -13.14 -7.87 -15.16
CA ARG A 49 -13.93 -8.76 -16.02
C ARG A 49 -14.82 -7.91 -16.91
N THR A 50 -15.14 -8.42 -18.09
CA THR A 50 -16.11 -7.80 -19.00
C THR A 50 -17.49 -7.62 -18.36
N THR A 51 -17.83 -8.44 -17.36
CA THR A 51 -19.06 -8.30 -16.56
C THR A 51 -19.07 -7.08 -15.64
N ASP A 52 -17.92 -6.45 -15.39
CA ASP A 52 -17.82 -5.23 -14.58
C ASP A 52 -18.22 -3.97 -15.38
N VAL A 53 -18.57 -4.09 -16.67
CA VAL A 53 -18.82 -2.94 -17.57
C VAL A 53 -19.94 -2.01 -17.09
N THR A 54 -20.91 -2.52 -16.33
CA THR A 54 -22.03 -1.73 -15.78
C THR A 54 -21.75 -1.19 -14.37
N ASN A 55 -20.64 -1.58 -13.73
CA ASN A 55 -20.30 -1.16 -12.39
C ASN A 55 -19.60 0.21 -12.40
N LYS A 56 -20.36 1.26 -12.05
CA LYS A 56 -19.88 2.65 -12.03
C LYS A 56 -18.70 2.85 -11.07
N GLN A 57 -18.74 2.26 -9.88
CA GLN A 57 -17.66 2.37 -8.89
C GLN A 57 -16.35 1.79 -9.42
N LYS A 58 -16.42 0.61 -10.03
CA LYS A 58 -15.24 -0.01 -10.65
C LYS A 58 -14.76 0.77 -11.87
N ARG A 59 -15.67 1.35 -12.64
CA ARG A 59 -15.32 2.25 -13.76
C ARG A 59 -14.56 3.47 -13.27
N PHE A 60 -15.11 4.19 -12.30
CA PHE A 60 -14.48 5.34 -11.66
C PHE A 60 -13.06 5.00 -11.17
N MET A 61 -12.94 3.89 -10.43
CA MET A 61 -11.66 3.42 -9.90
C MET A 61 -10.65 3.10 -10.99
N SER A 62 -11.10 2.52 -12.10
CA SER A 62 -10.24 2.18 -13.23
C SER A 62 -9.74 3.43 -13.97
N VAL A 63 -10.58 4.46 -14.13
CA VAL A 63 -10.18 5.75 -14.70
C VAL A 63 -9.18 6.46 -13.79
N LEU A 64 -9.47 6.57 -12.49
CA LEU A 64 -8.57 7.16 -11.51
C LEU A 64 -7.21 6.45 -11.50
N SER A 65 -7.22 5.13 -11.51
CA SER A 65 -6.01 4.30 -11.51
C SER A 65 -5.17 4.46 -12.77
N LEU A 66 -5.82 4.61 -13.93
CA LEU A 66 -5.13 4.87 -15.18
C LEU A 66 -4.43 6.24 -15.15
N ALA A 67 -5.10 7.28 -14.65
CA ALA A 67 -4.50 8.60 -14.48
C ALA A 67 -3.31 8.58 -13.50
N LEU A 68 -3.45 7.88 -12.37
CA LEU A 68 -2.35 7.68 -11.42
C LEU A 68 -1.17 6.95 -12.07
N SER A 69 -1.44 5.95 -12.92
CA SER A 69 -0.39 5.18 -13.61
C SER A 69 0.36 6.04 -14.63
N TYR A 70 -0.34 6.81 -15.47
CA TYR A 70 0.32 7.75 -16.38
C TYR A 70 1.11 8.83 -15.64
N ASN A 71 0.58 9.33 -14.51
CA ASN A 71 1.30 10.29 -13.69
C ASN A 71 2.58 9.70 -13.09
N ALA A 72 2.52 8.45 -12.62
CA ALA A 72 3.66 7.78 -12.02
C ALA A 72 4.76 7.45 -13.05
N LEU A 73 4.37 7.11 -14.28
CA LEU A 73 5.31 6.74 -15.34
C LEU A 73 5.80 7.92 -16.18
N SER A 74 5.14 9.08 -16.11
CA SER A 74 5.55 10.30 -16.81
C SER A 74 6.98 10.73 -16.46
N ASP A 75 7.74 11.17 -17.46
CA ASP A 75 9.10 11.74 -17.27
C ASP A 75 9.09 13.27 -17.23
N MET A 76 7.92 13.91 -17.17
CA MET A 76 7.83 15.37 -17.04
C MET A 76 8.41 15.85 -15.69
N PRO A 77 9.14 16.97 -15.67
CA PRO A 77 9.92 17.39 -14.50
C PRO A 77 9.04 17.91 -13.36
N THR A 78 7.96 18.62 -13.66
CA THR A 78 7.08 19.22 -12.64
C THR A 78 5.82 18.39 -12.40
N SER A 79 5.31 18.40 -11.17
CA SER A 79 4.05 17.71 -10.82
C SER A 79 2.88 18.20 -11.69
N LEU A 80 2.77 19.51 -11.92
CA LEU A 80 1.74 20.09 -12.79
C LEU A 80 1.78 19.50 -14.22
N GLN A 81 2.96 19.44 -14.84
CA GLN A 81 3.09 18.88 -16.18
C GLN A 81 2.77 17.39 -16.21
N ARG A 82 3.21 16.62 -15.20
CA ARG A 82 2.85 15.20 -15.08
C ARG A 82 1.34 14.98 -14.94
N VAL A 83 0.66 15.82 -14.16
CA VAL A 83 -0.81 15.76 -13.99
C VAL A 83 -1.52 16.11 -15.29
N GLN A 84 -1.11 17.17 -15.98
CA GLN A 84 -1.68 17.57 -17.28
C GLN A 84 -1.51 16.50 -18.35
N GLU A 85 -0.34 15.88 -18.41
CA GLU A 85 -0.05 14.76 -19.31
C GLU A 85 -0.93 13.56 -18.98
N ALA A 86 -0.99 13.16 -17.71
CA ALA A 86 -1.80 12.02 -17.27
C ALA A 86 -3.30 12.21 -17.57
N VAL A 87 -3.85 13.41 -17.37
CA VAL A 87 -5.25 13.72 -17.72
C VAL A 87 -5.47 13.61 -19.22
N THR A 88 -4.57 14.18 -20.03
CA THR A 88 -4.67 14.13 -21.49
C THR A 88 -4.69 12.69 -22.00
N TRP A 89 -3.74 11.87 -21.56
CA TRP A 89 -3.67 10.47 -21.98
C TRP A 89 -4.84 9.64 -21.46
N THR A 90 -5.29 9.87 -20.23
CA THR A 90 -6.45 9.15 -19.68
C THR A 90 -7.73 9.49 -20.46
N ARG A 91 -7.98 10.77 -20.75
CA ARG A 91 -9.14 11.20 -21.58
C ARG A 91 -9.16 10.52 -22.94
N ALA A 92 -8.00 10.39 -23.58
CA ALA A 92 -7.88 9.71 -24.87
C ALA A 92 -8.24 8.22 -24.81
N GLN A 93 -8.30 7.59 -23.63
CA GLN A 93 -8.63 6.18 -23.46
C GLN A 93 -10.07 5.93 -22.97
N LEU A 94 -10.84 6.96 -22.59
CA LEU A 94 -12.16 6.78 -21.94
C LEU A 94 -13.20 6.03 -22.80
N TYR A 95 -13.00 5.91 -24.12
CA TYR A 95 -13.86 5.08 -24.97
C TYR A 95 -13.74 3.57 -24.68
N LYS A 96 -12.66 3.11 -24.03
CA LYS A 96 -12.43 1.70 -23.68
C LYS A 96 -13.34 1.25 -22.55
N PRO A 97 -13.66 -0.05 -22.43
CA PRO A 97 -14.42 -0.58 -21.30
C PRO A 97 -13.61 -0.52 -19.98
N ALA A 98 -14.31 -0.61 -18.84
CA ALA A 98 -13.71 -0.42 -17.52
C ALA A 98 -12.56 -1.38 -17.21
N ASP A 99 -12.70 -2.66 -17.57
CA ASP A 99 -11.68 -3.69 -17.40
C ASP A 99 -10.41 -3.41 -18.21
N ALA A 100 -10.57 -2.88 -19.43
CA ALA A 100 -9.44 -2.45 -20.25
C ALA A 100 -8.72 -1.21 -19.67
N LEU A 101 -9.45 -0.29 -19.01
CA LEU A 101 -8.83 0.85 -18.31
C LEU A 101 -8.08 0.41 -17.06
N GLY A 102 -8.66 -0.49 -16.26
CA GLY A 102 -8.09 -0.94 -14.99
C GLY A 102 -7.01 -2.00 -15.13
N GLY A 103 -6.93 -2.67 -16.28
CA GLY A 103 -6.09 -3.86 -16.49
C GLY A 103 -4.60 -3.62 -16.24
N GLU A 104 -4.04 -2.50 -16.70
CA GLU A 104 -2.62 -2.20 -16.52
C GLU A 104 -2.27 -1.92 -15.05
N THR A 105 -3.11 -1.15 -14.34
CA THR A 105 -2.93 -0.93 -12.91
C THR A 105 -3.12 -2.23 -12.12
N ALA A 106 -4.08 -3.07 -12.50
CA ALA A 106 -4.30 -4.37 -11.87
C ALA A 106 -3.07 -5.28 -12.03
N ALA A 107 -2.46 -5.33 -13.23
CA ALA A 107 -1.20 -6.03 -13.45
C ALA A 107 -0.03 -5.42 -12.66
N SER A 108 -0.05 -4.09 -12.48
CA SER A 108 0.89 -3.36 -11.62
C SER A 108 0.84 -3.77 -10.17
N LEU A 109 -0.34 -3.81 -9.60
CA LEU A 109 -0.57 -4.27 -8.22
C LEU A 109 -0.27 -5.76 -8.04
N ALA A 110 -0.61 -6.60 -9.02
CA ALA A 110 -0.30 -8.03 -8.96
C ALA A 110 1.23 -8.29 -8.92
N LEU A 111 1.99 -7.58 -9.76
CA LEU A 111 3.45 -7.69 -9.76
C LEU A 111 4.09 -7.06 -8.52
N LEU A 112 3.55 -5.94 -8.01
CA LEU A 112 3.95 -5.41 -6.71
C LEU A 112 3.74 -6.45 -5.60
N ARG A 113 2.55 -7.07 -5.57
CA ARG A 113 2.18 -8.09 -4.58
C ARG A 113 3.10 -9.30 -4.63
N ALA A 114 3.49 -9.75 -5.83
CA ALA A 114 4.43 -10.85 -6.02
C ALA A 114 5.83 -10.51 -5.51
N ALA A 115 6.34 -9.30 -5.80
CA ALA A 115 7.66 -8.86 -5.35
C ALA A 115 7.77 -8.77 -3.81
N ILE A 116 6.71 -8.34 -3.13
CA ILE A 116 6.72 -8.22 -1.66
C ILE A 116 6.33 -9.50 -0.93
N ASP A 117 6.00 -10.60 -1.65
CA ASP A 117 5.49 -11.81 -1.02
C ASP A 117 6.52 -12.51 -0.14
N GLN A 118 7.78 -12.57 -0.58
CA GLN A 118 8.85 -13.17 0.20
C GLN A 118 9.10 -12.43 1.52
N PRO A 119 9.33 -11.09 1.56
CA PRO A 119 9.42 -10.34 2.81
C PRO A 119 8.21 -10.53 3.76
N ILE A 120 7.00 -10.65 3.19
CA ILE A 120 5.79 -10.92 3.97
C ILE A 120 5.84 -12.31 4.62
N ASN A 121 6.26 -13.33 3.87
CA ASN A 121 6.37 -14.70 4.37
C ASN A 121 7.46 -14.83 5.45
N ASP A 122 8.57 -14.09 5.33
CA ASP A 122 9.62 -14.07 6.35
C ASP A 122 9.10 -13.56 7.70
N ILE A 123 8.27 -12.50 7.68
CA ILE A 123 7.61 -11.98 8.89
C ILE A 123 6.57 -13.00 9.40
N LYS A 124 5.76 -13.62 8.53
CA LYS A 124 4.80 -14.65 8.96
C LYS A 124 5.50 -15.84 9.65
N ALA A 125 6.66 -16.25 9.16
CA ALA A 125 7.44 -17.34 9.73
C ALA A 125 8.15 -16.95 11.04
N SER A 126 8.47 -15.67 11.22
CA SER A 126 9.32 -15.20 12.32
C SER A 126 8.55 -14.55 13.48
N CYS A 127 7.45 -13.88 13.17
CA CYS A 127 6.84 -12.87 14.03
C CYS A 127 5.34 -13.15 14.20
N LEU A 128 5.01 -14.29 14.82
CA LEU A 128 3.63 -14.66 15.10
C LEU A 128 3.03 -13.75 16.20
N PRO A 129 1.69 -13.63 16.34
CA PRO A 129 1.07 -12.71 17.30
C PRO A 129 1.50 -12.86 18.76
N ASN A 130 1.96 -14.05 19.16
CA ASN A 130 2.37 -14.36 20.52
C ASN A 130 3.90 -14.45 20.68
N THR A 131 4.68 -14.07 19.67
CA THR A 131 6.14 -14.08 19.71
C THR A 131 6.66 -12.79 20.33
N GLU A 132 7.58 -12.90 21.28
CA GLU A 132 8.27 -11.75 21.86
C GLU A 132 9.08 -11.00 20.79
N GLU A 133 9.28 -9.70 20.97
CA GLU A 133 9.89 -8.81 19.99
C GLU A 133 11.33 -9.22 19.71
N GLU A 134 12.11 -9.52 20.74
CA GLU A 134 13.49 -10.00 20.58
C GLU A 134 13.54 -11.31 19.79
N GLU A 135 12.66 -12.28 20.10
CA GLU A 135 12.60 -13.55 19.40
C GLU A 135 12.17 -13.36 17.93
N CYS A 136 11.18 -12.51 17.67
CA CYS A 136 10.73 -12.14 16.33
C CYS A 136 11.87 -11.53 15.50
N LEU A 137 12.57 -10.54 16.05
CA LEU A 137 13.68 -9.87 15.37
C LEU A 137 14.84 -10.83 15.10
N ARG A 138 15.15 -11.72 16.05
CA ARG A 138 16.19 -12.75 15.88
C ARG A 138 15.83 -13.73 14.77
N LYS A 139 14.61 -14.29 14.76
CA LYS A 139 14.15 -15.21 13.70
C LYS A 139 14.10 -14.52 12.35
N LEU A 140 13.57 -13.29 12.30
CA LEU A 140 13.46 -12.53 11.06
C LEU A 140 14.83 -12.25 10.45
N ARG A 141 15.83 -11.95 11.27
CA ARG A 141 17.21 -11.78 10.81
C ARG A 141 17.74 -13.06 10.18
N MET A 142 17.56 -14.22 10.83
CA MET A 142 18.00 -15.51 10.29
C MET A 142 17.35 -15.85 8.95
N TYR A 143 16.03 -15.65 8.82
CA TYR A 143 15.33 -15.86 7.54
C TYR A 143 15.85 -14.93 6.44
N ARG A 144 16.06 -13.65 6.77
CA ARG A 144 16.59 -12.66 5.82
C ARG A 144 18.01 -13.01 5.37
N GLU A 145 18.90 -13.39 6.29
CA GLU A 145 20.26 -13.82 5.97
C GLU A 145 20.26 -14.98 4.96
N VAL A 146 19.43 -16.01 5.18
CA VAL A 146 19.27 -17.13 4.24
C VAL A 146 18.76 -16.65 2.88
N ASN A 147 17.77 -15.76 2.84
CA ASN A 147 17.21 -15.25 1.58
C ASN A 147 18.19 -14.35 0.83
N PHE A 148 19.04 -13.59 1.52
CA PHE A 148 20.13 -12.83 0.90
C PHE A 148 21.14 -13.76 0.22
N GLU A 149 21.41 -14.95 0.78
CA GLU A 149 22.30 -15.94 0.18
C GLU A 149 21.64 -16.66 -1.01
N GLN A 150 20.33 -16.96 -0.91
CA GLN A 150 19.62 -17.80 -1.89
C GLN A 150 19.01 -17.00 -3.04
N CYS A 151 18.75 -15.70 -2.86
CA CYS A 151 18.23 -14.85 -3.92
C CYS A 151 19.01 -13.56 -4.11
N PHE A 152 19.65 -13.46 -5.27
CA PHE A 152 20.57 -12.40 -5.68
C PHE A 152 20.01 -10.96 -5.61
N GLU A 153 18.69 -10.79 -5.58
CA GLU A 153 18.01 -9.46 -5.60
C GLU A 153 17.00 -9.31 -4.45
N TYR A 154 17.16 -10.07 -3.36
CA TYR A 154 16.24 -10.03 -2.23
C TYR A 154 16.21 -8.66 -1.53
N ASP A 155 17.32 -7.92 -1.55
CA ASP A 155 17.41 -6.54 -1.06
C ASP A 155 16.39 -5.63 -1.75
N ARG A 156 16.19 -5.78 -3.07
CA ARG A 156 15.22 -4.98 -3.82
C ARG A 156 13.78 -5.34 -3.46
N ASN A 157 13.48 -6.64 -3.26
CA ASN A 157 12.17 -7.09 -2.77
C ASN A 157 11.88 -6.47 -1.39
N LEU A 158 12.89 -6.45 -0.51
CA LEU A 158 12.77 -5.88 0.83
C LEU A 158 12.58 -4.37 0.80
N GLU A 159 13.32 -3.65 -0.07
CA GLU A 159 13.15 -2.21 -0.27
C GLU A 159 11.72 -1.89 -0.73
N LEU A 160 11.22 -2.61 -1.75
CA LEU A 160 9.86 -2.41 -2.25
C LEU A 160 8.81 -2.72 -1.19
N TYR A 161 9.03 -3.75 -0.37
CA TYR A 161 8.17 -4.07 0.77
C TYR A 161 8.12 -2.92 1.77
N GLU A 162 9.26 -2.36 2.19
CA GLU A 162 9.28 -1.26 3.16
C GLU A 162 8.64 0.01 2.57
N LYS A 163 8.88 0.32 1.28
CA LYS A 163 8.20 1.43 0.58
C LYS A 163 6.69 1.22 0.55
N ALA A 164 6.22 0.04 0.16
CA ALA A 164 4.81 -0.29 0.10
C ALA A 164 4.15 -0.22 1.49
N LYS A 165 4.78 -0.80 2.51
CA LYS A 165 4.32 -0.73 3.90
C LYS A 165 4.16 0.72 4.36
N ASN A 166 5.16 1.56 4.12
CA ASN A 166 5.14 2.97 4.50
C ASN A 166 4.07 3.78 3.74
N PHE A 167 3.75 3.40 2.51
CA PHE A 167 2.70 4.02 1.71
C PHE A 167 1.29 3.60 2.17
N PHE A 168 1.05 2.30 2.33
CA PHE A 168 -0.27 1.78 2.67
C PHE A 168 -0.66 2.00 4.14
N ASN A 169 0.31 2.23 5.02
CA ASN A 169 0.09 2.60 6.42
C ASN A 169 0.17 4.13 6.65
N ASP A 170 0.32 4.93 5.59
CA ASP A 170 0.28 6.39 5.69
C ASP A 170 -1.15 6.85 6.06
N PRO A 171 -1.34 7.71 7.08
CA PRO A 171 -2.65 8.27 7.39
C PRO A 171 -3.35 8.94 6.19
N GLN A 172 -2.59 9.56 5.27
CA GLN A 172 -3.15 10.14 4.05
C GLN A 172 -3.73 9.08 3.12
N PHE A 173 -3.20 7.86 3.12
CA PHE A 173 -3.77 6.75 2.35
C PHE A 173 -5.15 6.36 2.89
N ILE A 174 -5.32 6.36 4.21
CA ILE A 174 -6.61 6.07 4.86
C ILE A 174 -7.65 7.12 4.45
N ASP A 175 -7.29 8.41 4.52
CA ASP A 175 -8.17 9.52 4.11
C ASP A 175 -8.51 9.47 2.62
N PHE A 176 -7.51 9.19 1.77
CA PHE A 176 -7.69 8.98 0.34
C PHE A 176 -8.67 7.83 0.04
N TYR A 177 -8.54 6.70 0.74
CA TYR A 177 -9.40 5.55 0.52
C TYR A 177 -10.85 5.81 0.98
N LYS A 178 -11.02 6.61 2.04
CA LYS A 178 -12.32 7.08 2.50
C LYS A 178 -12.99 7.97 1.46
N ASP A 179 -12.30 9.02 1.00
CA ASP A 179 -12.78 9.93 -0.05
C ASP A 179 -13.27 9.16 -1.28
N ILE A 180 -12.43 8.25 -1.80
CA ILE A 180 -12.76 7.43 -2.97
C ILE A 180 -14.08 6.70 -2.79
N THR A 181 -14.29 6.12 -1.61
CA THR A 181 -15.48 5.31 -1.36
C THR A 181 -16.75 6.17 -1.37
N GLU A 182 -16.65 7.46 -0.99
CA GLU A 182 -17.75 8.41 -1.00
C GLU A 182 -18.08 8.92 -2.43
N ILE A 183 -17.08 9.03 -3.31
CA ILE A 183 -17.26 9.65 -4.64
C ILE A 183 -17.31 8.65 -5.80
N SER A 184 -17.03 7.36 -5.56
CA SER A 184 -16.84 6.40 -6.65
C SER A 184 -18.08 6.11 -7.52
N ASP A 185 -19.28 6.48 -7.09
CA ASP A 185 -20.50 6.32 -7.91
C ASP A 185 -20.67 7.39 -9.02
N ASN A 186 -19.70 8.29 -9.16
CA ASN A 186 -19.70 9.35 -10.18
C ASN A 186 -19.06 8.91 -11.52
N ASP A 187 -19.04 9.83 -12.49
CA ASP A 187 -18.55 9.59 -13.84
C ASP A 187 -17.02 9.77 -14.01
N ASP A 188 -16.55 9.53 -15.24
CA ASP A 188 -15.14 9.59 -15.61
C ASP A 188 -14.53 11.00 -15.43
N GLU A 189 -15.30 12.08 -15.63
CA GLU A 189 -14.78 13.46 -15.50
C GLU A 189 -14.66 13.86 -14.03
N VAL A 190 -15.55 13.38 -13.17
CA VAL A 190 -15.38 13.51 -11.71
C VAL A 190 -14.14 12.72 -11.25
N ALA A 191 -13.89 11.53 -11.80
CA ALA A 191 -12.67 10.76 -11.48
C ALA A 191 -11.39 11.52 -11.85
N LEU A 192 -11.35 12.14 -13.03
CA LEU A 192 -10.23 12.96 -13.47
C LEU A 192 -10.07 14.24 -12.65
N SER A 193 -11.17 14.91 -12.32
CA SER A 193 -11.15 16.10 -11.46
C SER A 193 -10.64 15.76 -10.06
N TYR A 194 -11.06 14.61 -9.52
CA TYR A 194 -10.55 14.10 -8.26
C TYR A 194 -9.06 13.79 -8.34
N PHE A 195 -8.59 13.13 -9.40
CA PHE A 195 -7.16 12.90 -9.65
C PHE A 195 -6.34 14.19 -9.62
N ILE A 196 -6.78 15.24 -10.32
CA ILE A 196 -6.12 16.54 -10.32
C ILE A 196 -6.04 17.11 -8.90
N ASN A 197 -7.15 17.06 -8.16
CA ASN A 197 -7.23 17.57 -6.80
C ASN A 197 -6.29 16.83 -5.84
N ILE A 198 -6.26 15.50 -5.86
CA ILE A 198 -5.38 14.73 -4.97
C ILE A 198 -3.90 14.89 -5.32
N ALA A 199 -3.57 15.01 -6.62
CA ALA A 199 -2.18 15.10 -7.07
C ALA A 199 -1.57 16.48 -6.83
N LEU A 200 -2.37 17.56 -6.86
CA LEU A 200 -1.86 18.93 -6.75
C LEU A 200 -2.19 19.60 -5.42
N VAL A 201 -3.24 19.17 -4.72
CA VAL A 201 -3.78 19.90 -3.55
C VAL A 201 -3.87 19.01 -2.32
N LYS A 202 -4.67 17.94 -2.37
CA LYS A 202 -5.09 17.23 -1.16
C LYS A 202 -4.04 16.23 -0.64
N PHE A 203 -3.44 15.44 -1.53
CA PHE A 203 -2.51 14.36 -1.15
C PHE A 203 -1.24 14.31 -2.02
N PRO A 204 -0.58 15.45 -2.35
CA PRO A 204 0.56 15.46 -3.28
C PRO A 204 1.71 14.56 -2.81
N ASN A 205 1.98 14.53 -1.50
CA ASN A 205 3.02 13.67 -0.92
C ASN A 205 2.70 12.17 -1.06
N LEU A 206 1.43 11.78 -0.86
CA LEU A 206 0.99 10.41 -1.09
C LEU A 206 1.17 10.02 -2.55
N ILE A 207 0.80 10.90 -3.49
CA ILE A 207 0.96 10.65 -4.93
C ILE A 207 2.44 10.47 -5.32
N GLU A 208 3.34 11.29 -4.78
CA GLU A 208 4.78 11.14 -5.02
C GLU A 208 5.34 9.83 -4.43
N LYS A 209 4.90 9.41 -3.23
CA LYS A 209 5.26 8.09 -2.66
C LYS A 209 4.77 6.94 -3.53
N GLY A 210 3.53 7.01 -4.02
CA GLY A 210 2.97 6.01 -4.94
C GLY A 210 3.73 5.94 -6.26
N ARG A 211 4.13 7.10 -6.80
CA ARG A 211 4.99 7.21 -7.98
C ARG A 211 6.34 6.53 -7.77
N ASP A 212 7.00 6.77 -6.64
CA ASP A 212 8.28 6.14 -6.31
C ASP A 212 8.17 4.60 -6.27
N ILE A 213 7.10 4.05 -5.67
CA ILE A 213 6.82 2.61 -5.66
C ILE A 213 6.64 2.07 -7.09
N LEU A 214 5.78 2.71 -7.89
CA LEU A 214 5.49 2.25 -9.25
C LEU A 214 6.72 2.33 -10.17
N ARG A 215 7.52 3.40 -10.07
CA ARG A 215 8.77 3.52 -10.82
C ARG A 215 9.80 2.49 -10.37
N THR A 216 10.01 2.33 -9.06
CA THR A 216 10.92 1.31 -8.51
C THR A 216 10.53 -0.06 -9.05
N ARG A 217 9.23 -0.39 -9.03
CA ARG A 217 8.70 -1.64 -9.59
C ARG A 217 8.92 -1.74 -11.11
N ALA A 218 8.65 -0.69 -11.88
CA ALA A 218 8.70 -0.72 -13.35
C ALA A 218 10.13 -0.88 -13.91
N TYR A 219 11.13 -0.35 -13.21
CA TYR A 219 12.53 -0.35 -13.67
C TYR A 219 13.40 -1.43 -13.03
N THR A 220 12.81 -2.32 -12.22
CA THR A 220 13.53 -3.34 -11.46
C THR A 220 12.97 -4.73 -11.75
N ASN A 221 13.87 -5.70 -11.95
CA ASN A 221 13.50 -7.11 -11.98
C ASN A 221 13.51 -7.69 -10.57
N TYR A 222 12.46 -8.45 -10.23
CA TYR A 222 12.30 -9.13 -8.94
C TYR A 222 12.33 -10.65 -9.15
N PRO A 223 13.52 -11.26 -9.31
CA PRO A 223 13.66 -12.69 -9.62
C PRO A 223 13.25 -13.60 -8.45
N CYS A 224 13.16 -13.08 -7.23
CA CYS A 224 12.73 -13.83 -6.03
C CYS A 224 11.20 -14.03 -5.95
N ASN A 225 10.45 -13.76 -7.01
CA ASN A 225 9.00 -13.92 -7.02
C ASN A 225 8.61 -15.39 -6.81
N SER A 226 7.78 -15.66 -5.80
CA SER A 226 7.26 -16.97 -5.42
C SER A 226 6.35 -17.65 -6.45
N LEU A 227 6.14 -17.03 -7.63
CA LEU A 227 5.48 -17.69 -8.77
C LEU A 227 6.28 -18.88 -9.35
N ASN A 228 7.48 -19.15 -8.83
CA ASN A 228 8.24 -20.40 -9.03
C ASN A 228 8.15 -21.38 -7.83
N LEU A 229 7.01 -21.44 -7.15
CA LEU A 229 6.64 -22.59 -6.30
C LEU A 229 5.44 -23.32 -6.92
N PRO A 230 5.48 -24.66 -7.03
CA PRO A 230 4.39 -25.43 -7.60
C PRO A 230 3.12 -25.23 -6.78
N LEU A 231 2.03 -24.88 -7.47
CA LEU A 231 0.68 -24.95 -6.94
C LEU A 231 0.43 -26.39 -6.46
N TYR A 232 0.39 -26.59 -5.15
CA TYR A 232 -0.17 -27.79 -4.51
C TYR A 232 -1.42 -27.39 -3.74
#